data_AF-A0A969AHZ5-F1
#
_entry.id   AF-A0A969AHZ5-F1
#
_cell.length_a   1.000
_cell.length_b   1.000
_cell.length_c   1.000
_cell.angle_alpha   90.00
_cell.angle_beta   90.00
_cell.angle_gamma   90.00
#
_symmetry.space_group_name_H-M   'P 1'
#
loop_
_entity.id
_entity.type
_entity.pdbx_description
1 polymer ?
#
loop_
_entity_poly.entity_id
_entity_poly.type
_entity_poly.pdbx_seq_one_letter_code
_entity_poly.pdbx_strand_id
1 'polypeptide(L)' 'KTPICANFILQSAESNDKVFIVTTIEETKTIIEVQDGVENLLGVLELTIEQGEVIAKILRIGYKEKPIKIKLCTL' A
#
# COMPACT_ATOMS: atom_id res chain seq x y z
N LYS A 1 7.37 17.61 -7.89
CA LYS A 1 6.90 16.92 -9.12
C LYS A 1 5.49 16.38 -8.84
N THR A 2 4.62 16.30 -9.85
CA THR A 2 3.28 15.70 -9.69
C THR A 2 3.42 14.20 -9.38
N PRO A 3 2.70 13.66 -8.39
CA PRO A 3 2.73 12.22 -8.09
C PRO A 3 2.14 11.41 -9.27
N ILE A 4 2.63 10.19 -9.44
CA ILE A 4 2.05 9.23 -10.37
C ILE A 4 1.04 8.38 -9.59
N CYS A 5 -0.19 8.30 -10.08
CA CYS A 5 -1.22 7.46 -9.47
C CYS A 5 -1.55 6.26 -10.37
N ALA A 6 -1.63 5.07 -9.78
CA ALA A 6 -2.04 3.85 -10.46
C ALA A 6 -3.06 3.10 -9.60
N ASN A 7 -4.26 2.89 -10.14
CA ASN A 7 -5.36 2.28 -9.42
C ASN A 7 -5.74 0.95 -10.07
N PHE A 8 -5.91 -0.08 -9.25
CA PHE A 8 -6.29 -1.42 -9.68
C PHE A 8 -7.52 -1.89 -8.93
N ILE A 9 -8.30 -2.76 -9.57
CA ILE A 9 -9.41 -3.45 -8.94
C ILE A 9 -9.09 -4.94 -8.99
N LEU A 10 -8.99 -5.57 -7.82
CA LEU A 10 -8.91 -7.03 -7.70
C LEU A 10 -10.31 -7.54 -7.38
N GLN A 11 -10.84 -8.38 -8.26
CA GLN A 11 -12.12 -9.07 -8.04
C GLN A 11 -11.85 -10.55 -7.82
N SER A 12 -12.49 -11.13 -6.80
CA SER A 12 -12.45 -12.57 -6.57
C SER A 12 -13.02 -13.33 -7.76
N ALA A 13 -12.44 -14.48 -8.10
CA ALA A 13 -12.99 -15.37 -9.12
C ALA A 13 -14.21 -16.17 -8.60
N GLU A 14 -14.31 -16.34 -7.28
CA GLU A 14 -15.28 -17.21 -6.61
C GLU A 14 -16.42 -16.43 -5.95
N SER A 15 -16.27 -15.11 -5.80
CA SER A 15 -17.26 -14.23 -5.18
C SER A 15 -17.35 -12.88 -5.91
N ASN A 16 -18.36 -12.07 -5.57
CA ASN A 16 -18.46 -10.70 -6.06
C ASN A 16 -17.61 -9.71 -5.27
N ASP A 17 -16.74 -10.20 -4.38
CA ASP A 17 -15.90 -9.34 -3.55
C ASP A 17 -14.87 -8.61 -4.40
N LYS A 18 -14.75 -7.32 -4.14
CA LYS A 18 -13.81 -6.43 -4.82
C LYS A 18 -12.96 -5.72 -3.80
N VAL A 19 -11.69 -5.59 -4.15
CA VAL A 19 -10.71 -4.80 -3.42
C VAL A 19 -10.11 -3.80 -4.40
N PHE A 20 -10.00 -2.56 -3.96
CA PHE A 20 -9.44 -1.46 -4.71
C PHE A 20 -8.03 -1.22 -4.19
N ILE A 21 -7.06 -1.19 -5.09
CA ILE A 21 -5.67 -0.87 -4.78
C ILE A 21 -5.38 0.50 -5.35
N VAL A 22 -5.20 1.49 -4.48
CA VAL A 22 -4.86 2.87 -4.85
C VAL A 22 -3.38 3.08 -4.60
N THR A 23 -2.60 3.29 -5.66
CA THR A 23 -1.15 3.48 -5.56
C THR A 23 -0.78 4.92 -5.88
N THR A 24 -0.03 5.55 -4.98
CA THR A 24 0.59 6.87 -5.18
C THR A 24 2.10 6.72 -5.15
N ILE A 25 2.77 7.12 -6.23
CA ILE A 25 4.22 7.03 -6.41
C ILE A 25 4.81 8.44 -6.45
N GLU A 26 5.74 8.68 -5.52
CA GLU A 26 6.54 9.89 -5.38
C GLU A 26 8.04 9.55 -5.52
N GLU A 27 8.90 10.55 -5.46
CA GLU A 27 10.34 10.39 -5.75
C GLU A 27 11.07 9.45 -4.77
N THR A 28 10.70 9.46 -3.50
CA THR A 28 11.33 8.63 -2.45
C THR A 28 10.32 7.77 -1.69
N LYS A 29 9.07 7.76 -2.14
CA LYS A 29 7.95 7.17 -1.42
C LYS A 29 6.96 6.56 -2.38
N THR A 30 6.42 5.39 -2.05
CA THR A 30 5.25 4.82 -2.71
C THR A 30 4.26 4.39 -1.64
N ILE A 31 3.00 4.76 -1.79
CA ILE A 31 1.91 4.38 -0.89
C ILE A 31 0.95 3.52 -1.70
N ILE A 32 0.63 2.34 -1.18
CA ILE A 32 -0.34 1.41 -1.72
C ILE A 32 -1.43 1.25 -0.67
N GLU A 33 -2.62 1.75 -0.96
CA GLU A 33 -3.79 1.64 -0.10
C GLU A 33 -4.71 0.54 -0.63
N VAL A 34 -5.16 -0.31 0.28
CA VAL A 34 -6.09 -1.40 -0.01
C VAL A 34 -7.45 -1.00 0.57
N GLN A 35 -8.46 -0.88 -0.27
CA GLN A 35 -9.81 -0.43 0.09
C GLN A 35 -10.87 -1.46 -0.31
N ASP A 36 -12.00 -1.50 0.39
CA ASP A 36 -13.14 -2.35 0.05
C ASP A 36 -14.10 -1.70 -0.98
N GLY A 37 -15.20 -2.39 -1.27
CA GLY A 37 -16.27 -1.96 -2.18
C GLY A 37 -16.98 -0.63 -1.85
N VAL A 38 -16.77 -0.09 -0.66
CA VAL A 38 -17.40 1.14 -0.17
C VAL A 38 -16.35 2.14 0.34
N GLU A 39 -15.12 2.03 -0.18
CA GLU A 39 -13.98 2.93 0.10
C GLU A 39 -13.48 2.90 1.55
N ASN A 40 -13.79 1.86 2.33
CA ASN A 40 -13.14 1.70 3.63
C ASN A 40 -11.70 1.25 3.43
N LEU A 41 -10.77 1.94 4.09
CA LEU A 41 -9.36 1.56 4.11
C LEU A 41 -9.16 0.28 4.93
N LEU A 42 -8.68 -0.78 4.28
CA LEU A 42 -8.37 -2.08 4.89
C LEU A 42 -6.90 -2.17 5.32
N GLY A 43 -6.01 -1.53 4.58
CA GLY A 43 -4.57 -1.59 4.83
C GLY A 43 -3.77 -0.60 3.99
N VAL A 44 -2.54 -0.37 4.42
CA VAL A 44 -1.56 0.48 3.72
C VAL A 44 -0.22 -0.21 3.69
N LEU A 45 0.39 -0.28 2.51
CA LEU A 45 1.79 -0.60 2.32
C LEU A 45 2.51 0.68 1.86
N GLU A 46 3.45 1.15 2.67
CA GLU A 46 4.28 2.30 2.38
C GLU A 46 5.71 1.82 2.10
N LEU A 47 6.25 2.15 0.93
CA LEU A 47 7.65 1.93 0.57
C LEU A 47 8.37 3.27 0.64
N THR A 48 9.44 3.36 1.42
CA THR A 48 10.28 4.57 1.51
C THR A 48 11.73 4.24 1.17
N ILE A 49 12.40 5.19 0.51
CA ILE A 49 13.85 5.15 0.36
C ILE A 49 14.46 5.99 1.48
N GLU A 50 15.10 5.34 2.45
CA GLU A 50 15.75 5.96 3.61
C GLU A 50 17.25 5.62 3.57
N GLN A 51 18.11 6.62 3.41
CA GLN A 51 19.58 6.45 3.45
C GLN A 51 20.13 5.38 2.48
N GLY A 52 19.53 5.25 1.28
CA GLY A 52 19.90 4.23 0.30
C GLY A 52 19.30 2.85 0.57
N GLU A 53 18.40 2.72 1.54
CA GLU A 53 17.68 1.48 1.82
C GLU A 53 16.21 1.62 1.40
N VAL A 54 15.66 0.57 0.78
CA VAL A 54 14.22 0.47 0.54
C VAL A 54 13.57 -0.18 1.74
N ILE A 55 12.72 0.57 2.43
CA ILE A 55 12.00 0.10 3.60
C ILE A 55 10.51 -0.02 3.28
N ALA A 56 9.92 -1.17 3.58
CA ALA A 56 8.49 -1.38 3.57
C ALA A 56 7.90 -1.20 4.97
N LYS A 57 6.76 -0.52 5.05
CA LYS A 57 5.95 -0.38 6.25
C LYS A 57 4.53 -0.84 5.94
N ILE A 58 4.09 -1.86 6.66
CA ILE A 58 2.76 -2.46 6.50
C ILE A 58 1.89 -2.02 7.69
N LEU A 59 0.75 -1.42 7.39
CA LEU A 59 -0.29 -1.05 8.34
C LEU A 59 -1.56 -1.82 8.01
N ARG A 60 -2.10 -2.57 8.98
CA ARG A 60 -3.36 -3.30 8.86
C ARG A 60 -4.43 -2.55 9.64
N ILE A 61 -5.38 -1.93 8.94
CA ILE A 61 -6.42 -1.11 9.58
C ILE A 61 -7.41 -2.03 10.29
N GLY A 62 -7.87 -1.62 11.48
CA GLY A 62 -8.79 -2.40 12.32
C GLY A 62 -8.11 -3.47 13.20
N TYR A 63 -6.83 -3.77 12.98
CA TYR A 63 -6.05 -4.64 13.86
C TYR A 63 -5.31 -3.81 14.92
N LYS A 64 -5.21 -4.34 16.16
CA LYS A 64 -4.45 -3.69 17.25
C LYS A 64 -2.93 -3.86 17.11
N GLU A 65 -2.47 -4.42 16.00
CA GLU A 65 -1.07 -4.69 15.72
C GLU A 65 -0.32 -3.39 15.41
N LYS A 66 0.93 -3.30 15.86
CA LYS A 66 1.80 -2.19 15.46
C LYS A 66 2.16 -2.31 13.98
N PRO A 67 2.41 -1.19 13.28
CA PRO A 67 2.92 -1.24 11.92
C PRO A 67 4.20 -2.07 11.84
N ILE A 68 4.29 -2.92 10.81
CA ILE A 68 5.45 -3.78 10.58
C ILE A 68 6.40 -3.03 9.65
N LYS A 69 7.66 -2.82 10.06
CA LYS A 69 8.71 -2.18 9.25
C LYS A 69 9.73 -3.24 8.83
N ILE A 70 10.01 -3.37 7.53
CA ILE A 70 10.87 -4.40 6.93
C ILE A 70 11.81 -3.75 5.93
N LYS A 71 13.12 -3.97 6.05
CA LYS A 71 14.07 -3.60 4.99
C LYS A 71 13.95 -4.58 3.82
N LEU A 72 13.65 -4.09 2.63
CA LEU A 72 13.54 -4.90 1.42
C LEU A 72 14.90 -5.10 0.74
N CYS A 73 15.62 -4.01 0.48
CA CYS A 73 16.94 -4.04 -0.15
C CYS A 73 17.75 -2.77 0.14
N THR A 74 19.00 -2.77 -0.32
CA THR A 74 19.87 -1.58 -0.40
C THR A 74 20.06 -1.23 -1.88
N LEU A 75 20.00 0.06 -2.19
CA LEU A 75 20.17 0.65 -3.53
C LEU A 75 21.65 0.89 -3.85
#